data_AF-A0A945VUE2-F1
#
_entry.id   AF-A0A945VUE2-F1
#
_cell.length_a   1.000
_cell.length_b   1.000
_cell.length_c   1.000
_cell.angle_alpha   90.00
_cell.angle_beta   90.00
_cell.angle_gamma   90.00
#
_symmetry.space_group_name_H-M   'P 1'
#
loop_
_entity.id
_entity.type
_entity.pdbx_description
1 polymer ?
#
loop_
_entity_poly.entity_id
_entity_poly.type
_entity_poly.pdbx_seq_one_letter_code
_entity_poly.pdbx_strand_id
1 'polypeptide(L)'
;MGSDTGELDYVGAEAGKGASADGVGGPGLEPITKKQHERAKNFYNSVYTSAAARALYSDNVGLEKGAGPWQDFYKPKPMHMYWFPSRHYVRPEGTYYDQLLEKYKKDQCIECHEEVTPGIVHDWRDSTHADPKKNNFFAVRTRQIEELIERDLDKVGCNECHGEDHDELHMPTPDICGNCHPKQVNEYLDEMEYGRPNHVDTFTANVVPPWYPEAARQGYLTSMFGCDYCHGTTEKCDICHTRHKFTAKEGRRPEACMSCHMGFDHPDAESYGESKMG
;
A
#
# COMPACT_ATOMS: atom_id res chain seq x y z
N MET A 1 -47.15 2.97 7.39
CA MET A 1 -46.90 2.59 5.99
C MET A 1 -45.62 1.79 6.00
N GLY A 2 -45.73 0.47 5.89
CA GLY A 2 -44.59 -0.45 5.95
C GLY A 2 -43.70 -0.26 4.73
N SER A 3 -42.40 -0.16 4.94
CA SER A 3 -41.39 -0.28 3.89
C SER A 3 -40.87 -1.70 3.92
N ASP A 4 -41.22 -2.40 2.84
CA ASP A 4 -40.95 -3.79 2.54
C ASP A 4 -39.45 -4.13 2.57
N THR A 5 -39.15 -5.29 3.11
CA THR A 5 -37.85 -5.93 3.24
C THR A 5 -37.41 -6.49 1.89
N GLY A 6 -36.38 -5.90 1.27
CA GLY A 6 -35.73 -6.44 0.08
C GLY A 6 -34.45 -7.19 0.44
N GLU A 7 -34.57 -8.29 1.19
CA GLU A 7 -33.50 -9.27 1.37
C GLU A 7 -33.38 -10.04 0.05
N LEU A 8 -32.33 -9.77 -0.72
CA LEU A 8 -32.04 -10.53 -1.93
C LEU A 8 -31.46 -11.89 -1.52
N ASP A 9 -32.35 -12.88 -1.38
CA ASP A 9 -32.02 -14.29 -1.27
C ASP A 9 -31.15 -14.72 -2.46
N TYR A 10 -29.85 -14.86 -2.22
CA TYR A 10 -28.92 -15.45 -3.18
C TYR A 10 -29.08 -16.97 -3.13
N VAL A 11 -29.94 -17.48 -4.01
CA VAL A 11 -30.16 -18.91 -4.22
C VAL A 11 -28.83 -19.61 -4.51
N GLY A 12 -28.59 -20.71 -3.80
CA GLY A 12 -27.32 -21.45 -3.79
C GLY A 12 -26.76 -21.73 -5.18
N ALA A 13 -25.56 -21.22 -5.42
CA ALA A 13 -24.69 -21.69 -6.49
C ALA A 13 -23.83 -22.82 -5.91
N GLU A 14 -24.05 -24.03 -6.45
CA GLU A 14 -23.22 -25.20 -6.19
C GLU A 14 -21.74 -24.88 -6.43
N ALA A 15 -20.87 -25.46 -5.60
CA ALA A 15 -19.42 -25.34 -5.70
C ALA A 15 -18.92 -26.03 -6.98
N GLY A 16 -18.97 -25.30 -8.10
CA GLY A 16 -18.32 -25.69 -9.35
C GLY A 16 -16.82 -25.53 -9.22
N LYS A 17 -16.11 -26.64 -8.98
CA LYS A 17 -14.67 -26.74 -9.24
C LYS A 17 -14.45 -26.53 -10.73
N GLY A 18 -14.03 -25.32 -11.10
CA GLY A 18 -13.75 -24.97 -12.49
C GLY A 18 -12.58 -24.00 -12.55
N ALA A 19 -11.36 -24.53 -12.37
CA ALA A 19 -10.17 -23.88 -12.88
C ALA A 19 -10.34 -23.75 -14.41
N SER A 20 -10.81 -22.59 -14.88
CA SER A 20 -10.74 -22.27 -16.30
C SER A 20 -9.28 -21.94 -16.62
N ALA A 21 -8.83 -22.31 -17.82
CA ALA A 21 -7.41 -22.44 -18.16
C ALA A 21 -6.59 -21.14 -18.05
N ASP A 22 -7.20 -19.97 -17.77
CA ASP A 22 -6.48 -18.70 -17.77
C ASP A 22 -6.59 -17.87 -16.48
N GLY A 23 -7.34 -18.26 -15.44
CA GLY A 23 -7.38 -17.46 -14.19
C GLY A 23 -8.28 -17.97 -13.05
N VAL A 24 -8.04 -17.43 -11.86
CA VAL A 24 -8.79 -17.69 -10.62
C VAL A 24 -9.99 -16.75 -10.53
N GLY A 25 -11.21 -17.28 -10.50
CA GLY A 25 -12.45 -16.49 -10.53
C GLY A 25 -13.51 -17.05 -9.59
N GLY A 26 -14.11 -16.18 -8.77
CA GLY A 26 -15.24 -16.51 -7.91
C GLY A 26 -16.58 -16.02 -8.48
N PRO A 27 -17.73 -16.43 -7.92
CA PRO A 27 -19.05 -15.99 -8.38
C PRO A 27 -19.15 -14.45 -8.40
N GLY A 28 -19.37 -13.87 -9.59
CA GLY A 28 -19.51 -12.42 -9.77
C GLY A 28 -18.20 -11.61 -9.67
N LEU A 29 -17.04 -12.27 -9.71
CA LEU A 29 -15.73 -11.61 -9.72
C LEU A 29 -15.01 -11.90 -11.05
N GLU A 30 -14.32 -10.89 -11.56
CA GLU A 30 -13.48 -11.07 -12.76
C GLU A 30 -12.32 -12.03 -12.46
N PRO A 31 -12.04 -13.00 -13.35
CA PRO A 31 -10.92 -13.91 -13.17
C PRO A 31 -9.57 -13.18 -13.16
N ILE A 32 -8.66 -13.63 -12.30
CA ILE A 32 -7.29 -13.11 -12.21
C ILE A 32 -6.35 -14.15 -12.80
N THR A 33 -5.65 -13.77 -13.87
CA THR A 33 -4.68 -14.64 -14.54
C THR A 33 -3.38 -14.76 -13.76
N LYS A 34 -2.66 -15.87 -13.94
CA LYS A 34 -1.31 -16.05 -13.37
C LYS A 34 -0.36 -14.91 -13.81
N LYS A 35 -0.51 -14.44 -15.05
CA LYS A 35 0.29 -13.31 -15.57
C LYS A 35 -0.02 -12.01 -14.84
N GLN A 36 -1.29 -11.72 -14.55
CA GLN A 36 -1.68 -10.56 -13.76
C GLN A 36 -1.15 -10.66 -12.32
N HIS A 37 -1.25 -11.84 -11.71
CA HIS A 37 -0.71 -12.07 -10.37
C HIS A 37 0.79 -11.83 -10.31
N GLU A 38 1.55 -12.41 -11.24
CA GLU A 38 2.99 -12.20 -11.34
C GLU A 38 3.36 -10.73 -11.67
N ARG A 39 2.60 -10.04 -12.51
CA ARG A 39 2.83 -8.60 -12.77
C ARG A 39 2.71 -7.77 -11.50
N ALA A 40 1.68 -8.02 -10.69
CA ALA A 40 1.46 -7.29 -9.44
C ALA A 40 2.58 -7.55 -8.41
N LYS A 41 3.01 -8.80 -8.26
CA LYS A 41 4.14 -9.18 -7.38
C LYS A 41 5.47 -8.60 -7.86
N ASN A 42 5.61 -8.36 -9.15
CA ASN A 42 6.79 -7.74 -9.75
C ASN A 42 6.57 -6.23 -10.02
N PHE A 43 5.93 -5.54 -9.07
CA PHE A 43 5.53 -4.12 -9.19
C PHE A 43 6.67 -3.24 -9.73
N TYR A 44 7.83 -3.23 -9.07
CA TYR A 44 8.97 -2.38 -9.47
C TYR A 44 9.60 -2.74 -10.81
N ASN A 45 9.46 -3.99 -11.28
CA ASN A 45 9.89 -4.36 -12.63
C ASN A 45 8.95 -3.76 -13.70
N SER A 46 7.68 -3.52 -13.34
CA SER A 46 6.70 -2.86 -14.19
C SER A 46 6.90 -1.34 -14.19
N VAL A 47 7.11 -0.73 -13.02
CA VAL A 47 7.34 0.74 -12.89
C VAL A 47 8.69 1.13 -13.48
N TYR A 48 9.75 0.42 -13.11
CA TYR A 48 11.11 0.70 -13.54
C TYR A 48 11.62 -0.43 -14.44
N THR A 49 11.34 -0.31 -15.74
CA THR A 49 11.51 -1.40 -16.73
C THR A 49 12.96 -1.84 -16.96
N SER A 50 13.96 -1.01 -16.62
CA SER A 50 15.38 -1.34 -16.75
C SER A 50 16.07 -1.46 -15.40
N ALA A 51 17.13 -2.29 -15.33
CA ALA A 51 17.98 -2.38 -14.13
C ALA A 51 18.61 -1.03 -13.77
N ALA A 52 18.96 -0.21 -14.77
CA ALA A 52 19.46 1.14 -14.54
C ALA A 52 18.41 2.07 -13.89
N ALA A 53 17.14 1.94 -14.28
CA ALA A 53 16.05 2.68 -13.63
C ALA A 53 15.81 2.20 -12.20
N ARG A 54 15.80 0.88 -11.96
CA ARG A 54 15.68 0.31 -10.60
C ARG A 54 16.82 0.76 -9.68
N ALA A 55 18.06 0.77 -10.19
CA ALA A 55 19.23 1.29 -9.46
C ALA A 55 19.10 2.76 -9.04
N LEU A 56 18.26 3.55 -9.72
CA LEU A 56 18.01 4.95 -9.41
C LEU A 56 16.86 5.14 -8.41
N TYR A 57 15.85 4.25 -8.42
CA TYR A 57 14.60 4.51 -7.71
C TYR A 57 14.14 3.43 -6.72
N SER A 58 14.45 2.15 -6.92
CA SER A 58 13.90 1.05 -6.09
C SER A 58 14.96 0.20 -5.40
N ASP A 59 16.18 0.12 -5.93
CA ASP A 59 17.25 -0.64 -5.27
C ASP A 59 17.59 0.08 -3.95
N ASN A 60 17.54 -0.65 -2.83
CA ASN A 60 17.68 -0.04 -1.52
C ASN A 60 19.11 0.49 -1.31
N VAL A 61 19.22 1.76 -0.93
CA VAL A 61 20.49 2.45 -0.61
C VAL A 61 20.53 2.97 0.83
N GLY A 62 19.54 2.59 1.63
CA GLY A 62 19.28 3.15 2.94
C GLY A 62 19.28 4.68 2.92
N LEU A 63 20.05 5.27 3.82
CA LEU A 63 20.16 6.72 3.95
C LEU A 63 21.43 7.31 3.32
N GLU A 64 22.15 6.54 2.51
CA GLU A 64 23.46 6.97 1.98
C GLU A 64 23.37 7.79 0.70
N LYS A 65 22.35 7.54 -0.13
CA LYS A 65 22.11 8.23 -1.40
C LYS A 65 20.65 8.60 -1.50
N GLY A 66 20.35 9.67 -2.24
CA GLY A 66 18.98 10.00 -2.65
C GLY A 66 18.44 9.04 -3.71
N ALA A 67 17.50 9.53 -4.50
CA ALA A 67 16.88 8.81 -5.61
C ALA A 67 16.93 9.62 -6.92
N GLY A 68 16.74 8.90 -8.02
CA GLY A 68 16.71 9.46 -9.37
C GLY A 68 18.10 9.85 -9.91
N PRO A 69 18.14 10.59 -11.03
CA PRO A 69 19.39 10.98 -11.69
C PRO A 69 20.30 11.84 -10.81
N TRP A 70 19.77 12.41 -9.72
CA TRP A 70 20.49 13.26 -8.78
C TRP A 70 20.84 12.57 -7.47
N GLN A 71 20.74 11.23 -7.38
CA GLN A 71 20.92 10.47 -6.14
C GLN A 71 22.22 10.78 -5.38
N ASP A 72 23.30 11.18 -6.08
CA ASP A 72 24.59 11.49 -5.46
C ASP A 72 24.72 12.95 -5.00
N PHE A 73 23.72 13.81 -5.26
CA PHE A 73 23.74 15.24 -4.91
C PHE A 73 23.03 15.57 -3.59
N TYR A 74 22.34 14.59 -3.00
CA TYR A 74 21.65 14.75 -1.72
C TYR A 74 21.55 13.41 -0.98
N LYS A 75 21.36 13.48 0.33
CA LYS A 75 21.01 12.33 1.17
C LYS A 75 19.54 12.43 1.60
N PRO A 76 18.84 11.30 1.78
CA PRO A 76 17.45 11.30 2.21
C PRO A 76 17.29 11.78 3.66
N LYS A 77 16.07 12.21 3.99
CA LYS A 77 15.62 12.49 5.36
C LYS A 77 15.21 11.18 6.03
N PRO A 78 15.25 11.05 7.37
CA PRO A 78 14.83 9.83 8.05
C PRO A 78 13.42 9.35 7.64
N MET A 79 12.49 10.27 7.41
CA MET A 79 11.12 9.91 7.02
C MET A 79 11.00 9.31 5.61
N HIS A 80 12.01 9.46 4.74
CA HIS A 80 12.04 8.77 3.44
C HIS A 80 12.02 7.25 3.58
N MET A 81 12.44 6.70 4.73
CA MET A 81 12.29 5.28 5.06
C MET A 81 10.83 4.81 4.98
N TYR A 82 9.87 5.69 5.25
CA TYR A 82 8.45 5.35 5.34
C TYR A 82 7.63 5.86 4.14
N TRP A 83 8.10 6.91 3.45
CA TRP A 83 7.46 7.35 2.20
C TRP A 83 7.97 6.63 0.97
N PHE A 84 9.24 6.20 1.00
CA PHE A 84 9.91 5.51 -0.09
C PHE A 84 10.65 4.25 0.40
N PRO A 85 9.93 3.30 1.03
CA PRO A 85 10.55 2.18 1.73
C PRO A 85 11.41 1.26 0.86
N SER A 86 11.03 0.96 -0.39
CA SER A 86 11.86 0.10 -1.25
C SER A 86 13.29 0.66 -1.39
N ARG A 87 13.38 1.98 -1.56
CA ARG A 87 14.62 2.71 -1.78
C ARG A 87 15.40 3.01 -0.51
N HIS A 88 14.70 3.34 0.59
CA HIS A 88 15.32 4.00 1.74
C HIS A 88 15.09 3.31 3.09
N TYR A 89 14.21 2.30 3.18
CA TYR A 89 13.95 1.66 4.46
C TYR A 89 15.19 0.93 4.95
N VAL A 90 15.59 1.24 6.18
CA VAL A 90 16.52 0.48 6.99
C VAL A 90 15.84 0.21 8.31
N ARG A 91 16.05 -0.94 8.92
CA ARG A 91 15.43 -1.21 10.22
C ARG A 91 15.94 -0.20 11.26
N PRO A 92 15.07 0.50 12.00
CA PRO A 92 15.51 1.33 13.11
C PRO A 92 16.20 0.46 14.17
N GLU A 93 17.42 0.81 14.57
CA GLU A 93 18.09 0.16 15.70
C GLU A 93 17.67 0.83 17.02
N GLY A 94 17.45 0.04 18.07
CA GLY A 94 17.11 0.57 19.38
C GLY A 94 17.20 -0.50 20.47
N THR A 95 17.96 -0.21 21.53
CA THR A 95 18.13 -1.11 22.69
C THR A 95 16.84 -1.36 23.47
N TYR A 96 15.81 -0.53 23.26
CA TYR A 96 14.48 -0.72 23.82
C TYR A 96 13.75 -1.94 23.21
N TYR A 97 14.04 -2.29 21.95
CA TYR A 97 13.45 -3.48 21.32
C TYR A 97 13.96 -4.76 21.98
N ASP A 98 15.27 -4.81 22.29
CA ASP A 98 15.89 -5.96 22.96
C ASP A 98 15.24 -6.27 24.31
N GLN A 99 14.90 -5.22 25.08
CA GLN A 99 14.24 -5.37 26.39
C GLN A 99 12.82 -5.93 26.27
N LEU A 100 12.07 -5.55 25.25
CA LEU A 100 10.72 -6.08 25.01
C LEU A 100 10.78 -7.54 24.54
N LEU A 101 11.82 -7.91 23.78
CA LEU A 101 12.05 -9.28 23.32
C LEU A 101 12.54 -10.23 24.44
N GLU A 102 12.88 -9.73 25.63
CA GLU A 102 13.04 -10.57 26.83
C GLU A 102 11.69 -11.10 27.34
N LYS A 103 10.60 -10.36 27.12
CA LYS A 103 9.24 -10.69 27.57
C LYS A 103 8.41 -11.38 26.48
N TYR A 104 8.62 -11.02 25.22
CA TYR A 104 7.87 -11.52 24.07
C TYR A 104 8.76 -12.21 23.06
N LYS A 105 8.25 -13.27 22.42
CA LYS A 105 8.91 -13.84 21.25
C LYS A 105 8.70 -12.92 20.03
N LYS A 106 9.62 -13.00 19.07
CA LYS A 106 9.59 -12.19 17.84
C LYS A 106 8.32 -12.36 17.00
N ASP A 107 7.69 -13.53 17.07
CA ASP A 107 6.45 -13.87 16.37
C ASP A 107 5.16 -13.49 17.14
N GLN A 108 5.29 -13.01 18.38
CA GLN A 108 4.17 -12.53 19.20
C GLN A 108 3.86 -11.06 18.92
N CYS A 109 3.54 -10.77 17.65
CA CYS A 109 3.35 -9.40 17.17
C CYS A 109 2.22 -8.71 17.94
N ILE A 110 1.06 -9.36 18.07
CA ILE A 110 -0.15 -8.74 18.62
C ILE A 110 0.03 -8.46 20.11
N GLU A 111 0.48 -9.44 20.89
CA GLU A 111 0.59 -9.33 22.34
C GLU A 111 1.54 -8.21 22.78
N CYS A 112 2.66 -8.04 22.08
CA CYS A 112 3.59 -6.94 22.33
C CYS A 112 3.02 -5.60 21.82
N HIS A 113 2.49 -5.58 20.59
CA HIS A 113 1.98 -4.34 19.99
C HIS A 113 0.69 -3.82 20.62
N GLU A 114 -0.04 -4.64 21.38
CA GLU A 114 -1.11 -4.16 22.26
C GLU A 114 -0.59 -3.25 23.37
N GLU A 115 0.62 -3.49 23.86
CA GLU A 115 1.25 -2.65 24.88
C GLU A 115 1.95 -1.45 24.24
N VAL A 116 2.70 -1.64 23.14
CA VAL A 116 3.56 -0.59 22.58
C VAL A 116 2.88 0.30 21.54
N THR A 117 1.93 -0.23 20.77
CA THR A 117 1.20 0.51 19.74
C THR A 117 -0.28 0.11 19.72
N PRO A 118 -1.04 0.31 20.81
CA PRO A 118 -2.41 -0.20 20.95
C PRO A 118 -3.35 0.25 19.83
N GLY A 119 -3.17 1.47 19.32
CA GLY A 119 -3.97 2.00 18.21
C GLY A 119 -3.81 1.18 16.92
N ILE A 120 -2.60 0.69 16.60
CA ILE A 120 -2.34 -0.15 15.43
C ILE A 120 -3.09 -1.48 15.57
N VAL A 121 -2.99 -2.12 16.74
CA VAL A 121 -3.68 -3.40 16.97
C VAL A 121 -5.19 -3.22 16.98
N HIS A 122 -5.70 -2.15 17.57
CA HIS A 122 -7.13 -1.84 17.56
C HIS A 122 -7.65 -1.64 16.13
N ASP A 123 -6.95 -0.84 15.33
CA ASP A 123 -7.30 -0.62 13.92
C ASP A 123 -7.25 -1.91 13.09
N TRP A 124 -6.24 -2.76 13.30
CA TRP A 124 -6.16 -4.06 12.66
C TRP A 124 -7.34 -4.96 13.07
N ARG A 125 -7.67 -5.04 14.37
CA ARG A 125 -8.82 -5.82 14.86
C ARG A 125 -10.15 -5.38 14.24
N ASP A 126 -10.32 -4.08 14.02
CA ASP A 126 -11.50 -3.51 13.37
C ASP A 126 -11.53 -3.74 11.84
N SER A 127 -10.41 -4.12 11.24
CA SER A 127 -10.24 -4.23 9.79
C SER A 127 -10.92 -5.49 9.21
N THR A 128 -11.00 -5.55 7.88
CA THR A 128 -11.32 -6.83 7.20
C THR A 128 -10.11 -7.77 7.18
N HIS A 129 -8.89 -7.30 7.39
CA HIS A 129 -7.72 -8.19 7.45
C HIS A 129 -7.73 -9.08 8.71
N ALA A 130 -8.22 -8.60 9.84
CA ALA A 130 -8.38 -9.43 11.04
C ALA A 130 -9.52 -10.45 10.95
N ASP A 131 -10.57 -10.15 10.17
CA ASP A 131 -11.69 -11.06 9.89
C ASP A 131 -12.11 -10.97 8.41
N PRO A 132 -11.39 -11.68 7.51
CA PRO A 132 -11.57 -11.59 6.06
C PRO A 132 -12.85 -12.29 5.59
N LYS A 133 -13.56 -13.01 6.46
CA LYS A 133 -14.78 -13.75 6.15
C LYS A 133 -15.99 -13.27 6.97
N LYS A 134 -15.89 -12.10 7.63
CA LYS A 134 -16.93 -11.50 8.50
C LYS A 134 -18.33 -11.39 7.92
N ASN A 135 -18.48 -11.43 6.60
CA ASN A 135 -19.77 -11.53 5.91
C ASN A 135 -19.57 -12.13 4.50
N ASN A 136 -20.69 -12.47 3.84
CA ASN A 136 -20.67 -13.11 2.52
C ASN A 136 -19.95 -12.27 1.45
N PHE A 137 -20.06 -10.94 1.51
CA PHE A 137 -19.42 -10.04 0.55
C PHE A 137 -17.89 -10.15 0.59
N PHE A 138 -17.30 -10.21 1.79
CA PHE A 138 -15.86 -10.42 1.95
C PHE A 138 -15.48 -11.88 1.75
N ALA A 139 -16.25 -12.84 2.25
CA ALA A 139 -15.95 -14.26 2.09
C ALA A 139 -15.85 -14.72 0.62
N VAL A 140 -16.68 -14.18 -0.29
CA VAL A 140 -16.56 -14.46 -1.74
C VAL A 140 -15.24 -13.94 -2.31
N ARG A 141 -14.80 -12.75 -1.90
CA ARG A 141 -13.53 -12.15 -2.35
C ARG A 141 -12.33 -12.87 -1.76
N THR A 142 -12.39 -13.19 -0.47
CA THR A 142 -11.35 -13.94 0.24
C THR A 142 -11.14 -15.30 -0.41
N ARG A 143 -12.20 -16.02 -0.81
CA ARG A 143 -12.05 -17.28 -1.55
C ARG A 143 -11.29 -17.14 -2.86
N GLN A 144 -11.52 -16.07 -3.62
CA GLN A 144 -10.73 -15.82 -4.83
C GLN A 144 -9.25 -15.60 -4.50
N ILE A 145 -8.95 -14.90 -3.40
CA ILE A 145 -7.58 -14.70 -2.92
C ILE A 145 -6.97 -16.03 -2.47
N GLU A 146 -7.68 -16.82 -1.67
CA GLU A 146 -7.24 -18.15 -1.19
C GLU A 146 -6.89 -19.09 -2.34
N GLU A 147 -7.70 -19.09 -3.40
CA GLU A 147 -7.41 -19.85 -4.63
C GLU A 147 -6.18 -19.32 -5.38
N LEU A 148 -5.90 -18.01 -5.35
CA LEU A 148 -4.70 -17.41 -5.96
C LEU A 148 -3.42 -17.75 -5.20
N ILE A 149 -3.48 -17.74 -3.86
CA ILE A 149 -2.31 -17.97 -3.01
C ILE A 149 -2.19 -19.43 -2.53
N GLU A 150 -3.10 -20.29 -2.98
CA GLU A 150 -3.15 -21.73 -2.69
C GLU A 150 -3.17 -22.07 -1.18
N ARG A 151 -3.85 -21.23 -0.36
CA ARG A 151 -4.03 -21.47 1.07
C ARG A 151 -5.27 -20.78 1.62
N ASP A 152 -5.78 -21.30 2.74
CA ASP A 152 -6.87 -20.69 3.48
C ASP A 152 -6.39 -19.45 4.28
N LEU A 153 -7.24 -18.43 4.33
CA LEU A 153 -7.04 -17.17 5.05
C LEU A 153 -8.09 -17.02 6.14
N ASP A 154 -7.74 -17.40 7.36
CA ASP A 154 -8.55 -17.11 8.54
C ASP A 154 -8.36 -15.66 9.02
N LYS A 155 -7.16 -15.11 8.82
CA LYS A 155 -6.79 -13.71 9.06
C LYS A 155 -5.56 -13.36 8.23
N VAL A 156 -5.38 -12.07 7.95
CA VAL A 156 -4.12 -11.50 7.46
C VAL A 156 -3.44 -10.83 8.65
N GLY A 157 -2.40 -11.48 9.18
CA GLY A 157 -1.66 -11.03 10.36
C GLY A 157 -0.63 -9.94 10.05
N CYS A 158 -0.01 -9.39 11.10
CA CYS A 158 1.05 -8.38 10.96
C CYS A 158 2.22 -8.89 10.09
N ASN A 159 2.60 -10.15 10.31
CA ASN A 159 3.73 -10.80 9.64
C ASN A 159 3.53 -10.99 8.14
N GLU A 160 2.28 -11.13 7.68
CA GLU A 160 1.93 -11.27 6.25
C GLU A 160 2.25 -10.00 5.45
N CYS A 161 2.33 -8.84 6.14
CA CYS A 161 2.64 -7.56 5.52
C CYS A 161 4.02 -7.01 5.91
N HIS A 162 4.51 -7.33 7.10
CA HIS A 162 5.72 -6.74 7.66
C HIS A 162 6.91 -7.69 7.79
N GLY A 163 6.73 -9.00 7.57
CA GLY A 163 7.74 -10.02 7.80
C GLY A 163 7.54 -10.78 9.12
N GLU A 164 8.06 -12.01 9.18
CA GLU A 164 7.92 -12.91 10.35
C GLU A 164 9.00 -12.71 11.41
N ASP A 165 10.21 -12.32 10.99
CA ASP A 165 11.32 -12.05 11.91
C ASP A 165 11.40 -10.54 12.19
N HIS A 166 11.36 -10.18 13.47
CA HIS A 166 11.53 -8.81 13.93
C HIS A 166 12.89 -8.18 13.52
N ASP A 167 13.88 -9.01 13.16
CA ASP A 167 15.18 -8.57 12.61
C ASP A 167 15.14 -8.25 11.12
N GLU A 168 14.14 -8.76 10.40
CA GLU A 168 14.00 -8.64 8.95
C GLU A 168 12.72 -7.90 8.55
N LEU A 169 12.15 -7.11 9.46
CA LEU A 169 10.92 -6.36 9.19
C LEU A 169 11.09 -5.40 8.03
N HIS A 170 9.99 -5.19 7.31
CA HIS A 170 9.90 -4.23 6.22
C HIS A 170 8.60 -3.42 6.29
N MET A 171 8.58 -2.31 5.55
CA MET A 171 7.34 -1.57 5.30
C MET A 171 6.62 -2.20 4.10
N PRO A 172 5.29 -2.42 4.17
CA PRO A 172 4.54 -3.01 3.06
C PRO A 172 4.50 -2.07 1.86
N THR A 173 4.91 -2.56 0.71
CA THR A 173 4.91 -1.91 -0.60
C THR A 173 3.88 -2.57 -1.54
N PRO A 174 3.56 -1.97 -2.70
CA PRO A 174 2.49 -2.48 -3.57
C PRO A 174 2.70 -3.91 -4.07
N ASP A 175 3.94 -4.39 -4.20
CA ASP A 175 4.25 -5.80 -4.51
C ASP A 175 3.80 -6.77 -3.42
N ILE A 176 3.94 -6.40 -2.14
CA ILE A 176 3.44 -7.18 -1.01
C ILE A 176 1.92 -7.23 -1.04
N CYS A 177 1.27 -6.08 -1.28
CA CYS A 177 -0.18 -6.00 -1.46
C CYS A 177 -0.63 -6.85 -2.67
N GLY A 178 0.17 -6.85 -3.74
CA GLY A 178 -0.07 -7.55 -5.01
C GLY A 178 -0.07 -9.08 -4.89
N ASN A 179 0.50 -9.64 -3.82
CA ASN A 179 0.36 -11.06 -3.52
C ASN A 179 -1.11 -11.48 -3.35
N CYS A 180 -1.95 -10.61 -2.76
CA CYS A 180 -3.37 -10.88 -2.52
C CYS A 180 -4.31 -10.02 -3.38
N HIS A 181 -3.88 -8.82 -3.77
CA HIS A 181 -4.70 -7.83 -4.49
C HIS A 181 -4.15 -7.52 -5.89
N PRO A 182 -3.88 -8.53 -6.74
CA PRO A 182 -3.21 -8.29 -8.01
C PRO A 182 -4.07 -7.48 -8.98
N LYS A 183 -5.40 -7.59 -8.91
CA LYS A 183 -6.29 -6.76 -9.75
C LYS A 183 -6.04 -5.27 -9.48
N GLN A 184 -6.16 -4.83 -8.23
CA GLN A 184 -6.03 -3.43 -7.84
C GLN A 184 -4.62 -2.89 -8.11
N VAL A 185 -3.59 -3.69 -7.83
CA VAL A 185 -2.19 -3.30 -8.12
C VAL A 185 -1.94 -3.18 -9.63
N ASN A 186 -2.54 -4.05 -10.45
CA ASN A 186 -2.45 -3.93 -11.90
C ASN A 186 -3.19 -2.70 -12.43
N GLU A 187 -4.41 -2.42 -11.94
CA GLU A 187 -5.15 -1.19 -12.28
C GLU A 187 -4.35 0.07 -11.91
N TYR A 188 -3.66 0.04 -10.77
CA TYR A 188 -2.75 1.11 -10.36
C TYR A 188 -1.55 1.25 -11.30
N LEU A 189 -0.94 0.13 -11.73
CA LEU A 189 0.15 0.11 -12.70
C LEU A 189 -0.29 0.58 -14.10
N ASP A 190 -1.56 0.41 -14.46
CA ASP A 190 -2.08 0.81 -15.77
C ASP A 190 -2.10 2.33 -15.95
N GLU A 191 -2.00 3.11 -14.87
CA GLU A 191 -1.79 4.57 -14.93
C GLU A 191 -0.55 4.97 -15.77
N MET A 192 0.45 4.09 -15.88
CA MET A 192 1.65 4.34 -16.70
C MET A 192 1.34 4.45 -18.20
N GLU A 193 0.23 3.87 -18.67
CA GLU A 193 -0.16 3.94 -20.09
C GLU A 193 -0.39 5.38 -20.56
N TYR A 194 -0.84 6.25 -19.65
CA TYR A 194 -1.18 7.64 -19.93
C TYR A 194 -0.02 8.62 -19.63
N GLY A 195 1.06 8.14 -19.00
CA GLY A 195 2.17 8.97 -18.55
C GLY A 195 1.81 9.89 -17.37
N ARG A 196 2.73 10.79 -17.03
CA ARG A 196 2.57 11.75 -15.91
C ARG A 196 1.66 12.93 -16.28
N PRO A 197 0.89 13.51 -15.33
CA PRO A 197 0.84 13.18 -13.90
C PRO A 197 -0.03 11.96 -13.59
N ASN A 198 0.45 11.12 -12.66
CA ASN A 198 -0.26 9.95 -12.15
C ASN A 198 0.29 9.59 -10.75
N HIS A 199 -0.31 8.63 -10.07
CA HIS A 199 0.12 8.20 -8.75
C HIS A 199 1.32 7.25 -8.82
N VAL A 200 1.34 6.33 -9.79
CA VAL A 200 2.42 5.32 -9.91
C VAL A 200 3.81 5.95 -10.13
N ASP A 201 3.93 7.06 -10.85
CA ASP A 201 5.19 7.78 -11.11
C ASP A 201 5.42 8.98 -10.18
N THR A 202 4.61 9.16 -9.15
CA THR A 202 4.63 10.38 -8.32
C THR A 202 5.98 10.58 -7.60
N PHE A 203 6.62 9.50 -7.14
CA PHE A 203 7.96 9.58 -6.51
C PHE A 203 9.00 10.09 -7.51
N THR A 204 8.99 9.54 -8.72
CA THR A 204 9.84 10.01 -9.83
C THR A 204 9.60 11.49 -10.11
N ALA A 205 8.33 11.93 -10.16
CA ALA A 205 7.97 13.33 -10.39
C ALA A 205 8.47 14.27 -9.28
N ASN A 206 8.55 13.80 -8.03
CA ASN A 206 9.04 14.58 -6.90
C ASN A 206 10.55 14.85 -6.94
N VAL A 207 11.35 13.83 -7.28
CA VAL A 207 12.83 13.91 -7.14
C VAL A 207 13.59 14.19 -8.43
N VAL A 208 12.98 14.03 -9.61
CA VAL A 208 13.58 14.38 -10.90
C VAL A 208 13.82 15.89 -11.08
N PRO A 209 12.96 16.80 -10.60
CA PRO A 209 13.19 18.22 -10.80
C PRO A 209 14.50 18.71 -10.14
N PRO A 210 15.35 19.45 -10.87
CA PRO A 210 16.70 19.79 -10.40
C PRO A 210 16.71 20.74 -9.19
N TRP A 211 15.61 21.41 -8.89
CA TRP A 211 15.49 22.25 -7.69
C TRP A 211 15.36 21.44 -6.40
N TYR A 212 14.91 20.18 -6.46
CA TYR A 212 14.87 19.30 -5.28
C TYR A 212 16.27 19.04 -4.71
N PRO A 213 17.24 18.50 -5.48
CA PRO A 213 18.60 18.31 -4.99
C PRO A 213 19.32 19.63 -4.74
N GLU A 214 19.02 20.70 -5.49
CA GLU A 214 19.62 22.02 -5.22
C GLU A 214 19.16 22.60 -3.88
N ALA A 215 17.87 22.50 -3.55
CA ALA A 215 17.36 22.86 -2.22
C ALA A 215 18.08 22.05 -1.13
N ALA A 216 18.32 20.77 -1.36
CA ALA A 216 19.07 19.94 -0.43
C ALA A 216 20.51 20.42 -0.23
N ARG A 217 21.22 20.74 -1.32
CA ARG A 217 22.59 21.28 -1.29
C ARG A 217 22.68 22.61 -0.55
N GLN A 218 21.63 23.42 -0.61
CA GLN A 218 21.53 24.69 0.11
C GLN A 218 21.09 24.53 1.58
N GLY A 219 20.85 23.31 2.05
CA GLY A 219 20.43 23.04 3.43
C GLY A 219 18.92 23.11 3.67
N TYR A 220 18.12 23.19 2.61
CA TYR A 220 16.65 23.29 2.67
C TYR A 220 15.93 21.97 2.39
N LEU A 221 16.61 20.81 2.44
CA LEU A 221 15.94 19.53 2.15
C LEU A 221 14.69 19.31 3.04
N THR A 222 14.73 19.73 4.29
CA THR A 222 13.60 19.60 5.23
C THR A 222 12.40 20.45 4.84
N SER A 223 12.58 21.55 4.09
CA SER A 223 11.42 22.31 3.57
C SER A 223 10.63 21.53 2.53
N MET A 224 11.22 20.48 1.93
CA MET A 224 10.55 19.58 0.98
C MET A 224 9.82 18.41 1.67
N PHE A 225 9.67 18.42 3.00
CA PHE A 225 8.94 17.39 3.74
C PHE A 225 7.52 17.18 3.21
N GLY A 226 6.79 18.28 2.94
CA GLY A 226 5.43 18.21 2.40
C GLY A 226 5.38 17.56 1.01
N CYS A 227 6.37 17.85 0.15
CA CYS A 227 6.49 17.26 -1.17
C CYS A 227 6.64 15.73 -1.07
N ASP A 228 7.53 15.26 -0.19
CA ASP A 228 7.75 13.83 -0.01
C ASP A 228 6.55 13.10 0.59
N TYR A 229 5.84 13.76 1.50
CA TYR A 229 4.62 13.22 2.09
C TYR A 229 3.52 13.02 1.03
N CYS A 230 3.26 14.05 0.21
CA CYS A 230 2.25 14.01 -0.85
C CYS A 230 2.63 13.04 -1.97
N HIS A 231 3.89 13.06 -2.40
CA HIS A 231 4.40 12.24 -3.50
C HIS A 231 4.99 10.90 -3.05
N GLY A 232 4.59 10.40 -1.88
CA GLY A 232 4.95 9.05 -1.41
C GLY A 232 4.14 7.92 -2.07
N THR A 233 3.22 8.22 -3.00
CA THR A 233 2.17 7.27 -3.38
C THR A 233 2.61 6.08 -4.23
N THR A 234 3.70 6.21 -4.97
CA THR A 234 4.29 5.10 -5.74
C THR A 234 4.52 3.86 -4.88
N GLU A 235 4.83 4.05 -3.60
CA GLU A 235 5.44 3.04 -2.72
C GLU A 235 4.48 2.50 -1.65
N LYS A 236 3.23 2.98 -1.59
CA LYS A 236 2.28 2.61 -0.54
C LYS A 236 0.84 2.62 -1.03
N CYS A 237 0.09 1.59 -0.66
CA CYS A 237 -1.34 1.48 -0.95
C CYS A 237 -2.22 2.04 0.18
N ASP A 238 -1.67 2.59 1.25
CA ASP A 238 -2.40 3.00 2.46
C ASP A 238 -2.74 4.50 2.49
N ILE A 239 -2.75 5.17 1.34
CA ILE A 239 -2.95 6.62 1.28
C ILE A 239 -4.42 7.00 1.29
N CYS A 240 -5.24 6.26 0.53
CA CYS A 240 -6.67 6.56 0.43
C CYS A 240 -7.49 5.75 1.45
N HIS A 241 -7.13 4.48 1.66
CA HIS A 241 -7.73 3.61 2.67
C HIS A 241 -6.69 3.31 3.75
N THR A 242 -6.64 4.17 4.76
CA THR A 242 -5.48 4.29 5.64
C THR A 242 -5.21 3.05 6.48
N ARG A 243 -3.93 2.86 6.81
CA ARG A 243 -3.50 1.87 7.80
C ARG A 243 -4.07 2.22 9.18
N HIS A 244 -4.40 1.27 10.05
CA HIS A 244 -4.37 -0.19 9.84
C HIS A 244 -5.77 -0.78 9.62
N LYS A 245 -6.78 0.08 9.39
CA LYS A 245 -8.16 -0.36 9.11
C LYS A 245 -8.38 -0.77 7.65
N PHE A 246 -7.65 -0.16 6.71
CA PHE A 246 -7.70 -0.43 5.27
C PHE A 246 -9.13 -0.47 4.72
N THR A 247 -10.00 0.45 5.17
CA THR A 247 -11.41 0.36 4.80
C THR A 247 -11.64 0.91 3.40
N ALA A 248 -12.18 0.08 2.50
CA ALA A 248 -12.59 0.55 1.18
C ALA A 248 -13.70 1.61 1.27
N LYS A 249 -14.44 1.70 2.38
CA LYS A 249 -15.43 2.76 2.61
C LYS A 249 -14.76 4.12 2.76
N GLU A 250 -13.68 4.20 3.51
CA GLU A 250 -12.87 5.40 3.67
C GLU A 250 -12.22 5.82 2.35
N GLY A 251 -11.60 4.88 1.62
CA GLY A 251 -10.97 5.20 0.33
C GLY A 251 -11.93 5.66 -0.78
N ARG A 252 -13.25 5.57 -0.58
CA ARG A 252 -14.27 6.11 -1.51
C ARG A 252 -14.78 7.49 -1.12
N ARG A 253 -14.40 7.99 0.05
CA ARG A 253 -14.83 9.31 0.53
C ARG A 253 -13.95 10.40 -0.07
N PRO A 254 -14.51 11.55 -0.47
CA PRO A 254 -13.71 12.66 -1.01
C PRO A 254 -12.56 13.06 -0.09
N GLU A 255 -12.76 13.02 1.23
CA GLU A 255 -11.77 13.38 2.24
C GLU A 255 -10.48 12.56 2.15
N ALA A 256 -10.53 11.34 1.60
CA ALA A 256 -9.34 10.52 1.39
C ALA A 256 -8.36 11.15 0.37
N CYS A 257 -8.86 11.96 -0.56
CA CYS A 257 -8.05 12.65 -1.57
C CYS A 257 -7.56 14.03 -1.09
N MET A 258 -8.33 14.67 -0.21
CA MET A 258 -8.21 16.09 0.11
C MET A 258 -6.92 16.46 0.85
N SER A 259 -6.19 15.51 1.44
CA SER A 259 -4.90 15.81 2.09
C SER A 259 -3.77 16.11 1.10
N CYS A 260 -3.91 15.67 -0.16
CA CYS A 260 -2.92 15.89 -1.22
C CYS A 260 -3.48 16.82 -2.31
N HIS A 261 -4.73 16.60 -2.70
CA HIS A 261 -5.42 17.33 -3.76
C HIS A 261 -6.09 18.59 -3.22
N MET A 262 -5.28 19.53 -2.72
CA MET A 262 -5.72 20.79 -2.12
C MET A 262 -4.66 21.86 -2.30
N GLY A 263 -4.97 23.09 -1.89
CA GLY A 263 -3.99 24.17 -1.79
C GLY A 263 -3.89 25.04 -3.04
N PHE A 264 -2.82 25.81 -3.12
CA PHE A 264 -2.74 26.94 -4.05
C PHE A 264 -2.63 26.53 -5.53
N ASP A 265 -1.87 25.48 -5.83
CA ASP A 265 -1.51 25.06 -7.18
C ASP A 265 -2.49 24.06 -7.80
N HIS A 266 -3.22 23.30 -6.98
CA HIS A 266 -4.31 22.41 -7.41
C HIS A 266 -5.43 22.33 -6.34
N PRO A 267 -6.33 23.33 -6.30
CA PRO A 267 -7.38 23.45 -5.26
C PRO A 267 -8.57 22.50 -5.52
N ASP A 268 -8.31 21.22 -5.73
CA ASP A 268 -9.34 20.24 -6.09
C ASP A 268 -10.31 20.01 -4.91
N ALA A 269 -9.80 19.87 -3.69
CA ALA A 269 -10.58 19.72 -2.47
C ALA A 269 -11.50 20.92 -2.23
N GLU A 270 -10.95 22.13 -2.33
CA GLU A 270 -11.69 23.38 -2.13
C GLU A 270 -12.73 23.57 -3.23
N SER A 271 -12.37 23.34 -4.49
CA SER A 271 -13.29 23.51 -5.61
C SER A 271 -14.42 22.47 -5.61
N TYR A 272 -14.15 21.22 -5.25
CA TYR A 272 -15.18 20.19 -5.08
C TYR A 272 -16.05 20.45 -3.85
N GLY A 273 -15.43 20.68 -2.69
CA GLY A 273 -16.12 20.84 -1.40
C GLY A 273 -17.02 22.08 -1.34
N GLU A 274 -16.65 23.16 -2.03
CA GLU A 274 -17.47 24.38 -2.09
C GLU A 274 -18.45 24.39 -3.28
N SER A 275 -18.46 23.33 -4.10
CA SER A 275 -19.43 23.17 -5.19
C SER A 275 -20.79 22.69 -4.67
N LYS A 276 -21.77 22.51 -5.58
CA LYS A 276 -23.04 21.84 -5.25
C LYS A 276 -22.94 20.32 -5.25
N MET A 277 -21.84 19.75 -5.76
CA MET A 277 -21.63 18.32 -5.87
C MET A 277 -21.02 17.72 -4.59
N GLY A 278 -20.20 18.51 -3.87
CA GLY A 278 -19.75 18.22 -2.51
C GLY A 278 -20.87 18.44 -1.50
#